data_AF-A0A6V7LAN7-F1
#
_entry.id   AF-A0A6V7LAN7-F1
#
_cell.length_a   1.000
_cell.length_b   1.000
_cell.length_c   1.000
_cell.angle_alpha   90.00
_cell.angle_beta   90.00
_cell.angle_gamma   90.00
#
_symmetry.space_group_name_H-M   'P 1'
#
loop_
_entity.id
_entity.type
_entity.pdbx_description
1 polymer ?
#
loop_
_entity_poly.entity_id
_entity_poly.type
_entity_poly.pdbx_seq_one_letter_code
_entity_poly.pdbx_strand_id
1 'polypeptide(L)' 'IRAVKYMECSALTQRGLKQVFDEAVRAVLRPEPQKRRQRKCIML' A
#
# COMPACT_ATOMS: atom_id res chain seq x y z
N ILE A 1 -4.90 3.97 -12.13
CA ILE A 1 -4.93 4.32 -10.69
C ILE A 1 -3.64 3.78 -10.05
N ARG A 2 -2.88 4.59 -9.29
CA ARG A 2 -1.66 4.16 -8.56
C ARG A 2 -1.97 4.10 -7.07
N ALA A 3 -2.56 3.01 -6.60
CA ALA A 3 -2.84 2.79 -5.19
C ALA A 3 -1.60 2.21 -4.49
N VAL A 4 -1.33 2.68 -3.26
CA VAL A 4 -0.23 2.15 -2.43
C VAL A 4 -0.63 0.80 -1.83
N LYS A 5 -1.85 0.70 -1.28
CA LYS A 5 -2.37 -0.52 -0.66
C LYS A 5 -3.90 -0.50 -0.63
N TYR A 6 -4.52 -1.67 -0.78
CA TYR A 6 -5.96 -1.86 -0.58
C TYR A 6 -6.21 -2.41 0.83
N MET A 7 -7.22 -1.87 1.52
CA MET A 7 -7.63 -2.29 2.85
C MET A 7 -9.14 -2.14 2.99
N GLU A 8 -9.79 -3.12 3.62
CA GLU A 8 -11.22 -3.05 3.94
C GLU A 8 -11.41 -2.53 5.36
N CYS A 9 -12.43 -1.68 5.56
CA CYS A 9 -12.81 -1.18 6.87
C CYS A 9 -14.33 -0.97 6.98
N SER A 10 -14.84 -0.96 8.20
CA SER A 10 -16.21 -0.57 8.53
C SER A 10 -16.18 0.53 9.58
N ALA A 11 -16.69 1.71 9.22
CA ALA A 11 -16.79 2.82 10.15
C ALA A 11 -17.79 2.54 11.27
N LEU A 12 -18.91 1.86 10.96
CA LEU A 12 -19.97 1.56 11.91
C LEU A 12 -19.51 0.63 13.03
N THR A 13 -18.79 -0.44 12.68
CA THR A 13 -18.25 -1.40 13.67
C THR A 13 -16.82 -1.07 14.10
N GLN A 14 -16.28 0.06 13.61
CA GLN A 14 -14.90 0.52 13.78
C GLN A 14 -13.82 -0.49 13.35
N ARG A 15 -14.21 -1.53 12.61
CA ARG A 15 -13.29 -2.57 12.15
C ARG A 15 -12.33 -1.99 11.13
N GLY A 16 -11.04 -2.14 11.37
CA GLY A 16 -9.99 -1.72 10.43
C GLY A 16 -9.71 -0.21 10.38
N LEU A 17 -10.48 0.63 11.07
CA LEU A 17 -10.26 2.09 11.04
C LEU A 17 -8.85 2.48 11.47
N LYS A 18 -8.41 2.03 12.65
CA LYS A 18 -7.07 2.34 13.16
C LYS A 18 -5.97 1.92 12.18
N GLN A 19 -6.10 0.73 11.58
CA GLN A 19 -5.12 0.21 10.64
C GLN A 19 -5.05 1.04 9.35
N VAL A 20 -6.20 1.52 8.84
CA VAL A 20 -6.23 2.40 7.66
C VAL A 20 -5.53 3.73 7.97
N PHE A 21 -5.77 4.33 9.14
CA PHE A 21 -5.09 5.56 9.55
C PHE A 21 -3.58 5.37 9.76
N ASP A 22 -3.18 4.32 10.48
CA ASP A 22 -1.76 4.01 10.72
C ASP A 22 -1.02 3.75 9.39
N GLU A 23 -1.65 3.05 8.44
CA GLU A 23 -1.07 2.76 7.13
C GLU A 23 -1.00 4.01 6.23
N ALA A 24 -2.00 4.89 6.27
CA ALA A 24 -1.96 6.15 5.53
C ALA A 24 -0.81 7.04 5.99
N VAL A 25 -0.61 7.15 7.31
CA VAL A 25 0.52 7.90 7.88
C VAL A 25 1.85 7.24 7.50
N ARG A 26 1.95 5.92 7.61
CA ARG A 26 3.15 5.17 7.22
C ARG A 26 3.49 5.37 5.75
N ALA A 27 2.50 5.32 4.86
CA ALA A 27 2.68 5.49 3.42
C ALA A 27 3.31 6.84 3.04
N VAL A 28 3.09 7.88 3.84
CA VAL A 28 3.67 9.21 3.63
C VAL A 28 5.04 9.34 4.30
N LEU A 29 5.18 8.93 5.56
CA LEU A 29 6.40 9.16 6.34
C LEU A 29 7.52 8.15 6.04
N ARG A 30 7.15 6.91 5.69
CA ARG A 30 8.08 5.81 5.43
C ARG A 30 7.62 5.06 4.19
N PRO A 31 7.78 5.66 3.00
CA PRO A 31 7.39 5.00 1.76
C PRO A 31 8.26 3.77 1.56
N GLU A 32 7.64 2.60 1.42
CA GLU A 32 8.36 1.40 1.04
C GLU A 32 8.92 1.56 -0.38
N PRO A 33 10.17 1.13 -0.65
CA PRO A 33 10.71 1.19 -1.99
C PRO A 33 9.86 0.32 -2.92
N GLN A 34 9.18 0.95 -3.88
CA GLN A 34 8.43 0.23 -4.90
C GLN A 34 9.39 -0.71 -5.62
N LYS A 35 9.15 -2.02 -5.49
CA LYS A 35 9.87 -3.05 -6.25
C LYS A 35 9.56 -2.80 -7.73
N ARG A 36 10.44 -2.06 -8.41
CA ARG A 36 10.42 -1.96 -9.87
C ARG A 36 10.58 -3.39 -10.37
N ARG A 37 9.55 -3.93 -11.03
CA ARG A 37 9.70 -5.16 -11.81
C ARG A 37 10.80 -4.88 -12.83
N GLN A 38 12.01 -5.36 -12.57
CA GLN A 38 13.06 -5.36 -13.58
C GLN A 38 12.52 -6.20 -14.73
N ARG A 39 12.30 -5.57 -15.88
CA ARG A 39 12.07 -6.32 -17.12
C ARG A 39 13.37 -7.05 -17.37
N LYS A 40 13.43 -8.33 -17.03
CA LYS A 40 14.53 -9.20 -17.42
C LYS A 40 14.39 -9.37 -18.94
N CYS A 41 15.12 -8.54 -19.70
CA CYS A 41 15.32 -8.83 -21.12
C CYS A 41 16.14 -10.12 -21.17
N ILE A 42 15.58 -11.14 -21.81
CA ILE A 42 16.30 -12.36 -22.18
C ILE A 42 16.88 -12.05 -23.56
N MET A 43 18.20 -11.91 -23.65
CA MET A 43 18.87 -11.98 -24.95
C MET A 43 18.82 -13.45 -25.37
N LEU A 44 18.14 -13.71 -26.50
CA LEU A 44 18.06 -15.02 -27.14
C LEU A 44 19.34 -15.31 -27.92
#